data_AF-A0A948YSH0-F1
#
_entry.id   AF-A0A948YSH0-F1
#
_cell.length_a   1.000
_cell.length_b   1.000
_cell.length_c   1.000
_cell.angle_alpha   90.00
_cell.angle_beta   90.00
_cell.angle_gamma   90.00
#
_symmetry.space_group_name_H-M   'P 1'
#
loop_
_entity.id
_entity.type
_entity.pdbx_description
1 polymer ?
#
loop_
_entity_poly.entity_id
_entity_poly.type
_entity_poly.pdbx_seq_one_letter_code
_entity_poly.pdbx_strand_id
1 'polypeptide(L)'
;MENQITLIGETDFRNQKRRFGIKPSDRQRHIYVVGKTGTGKTTLLENMAKQDIQSGLGLAIVDPHGEFAEKMIDFVPSSRVNDVIYFNPADTEYPIAFNVMEKVDAEHRH
;
A
#
# COMPACT_ATOMS: atom_id res chain seq x y z
N MET A 1 -11.39 14.04 -12.89
CA MET A 1 -10.72 13.48 -11.69
C MET A 1 -11.68 13.23 -10.52
N GLU A 2 -12.89 13.82 -10.48
CA GLU A 2 -13.85 13.68 -9.36
C GLU A 2 -14.46 12.28 -9.12
N ASN A 3 -14.29 11.33 -10.04
CA ASN A 3 -14.89 9.99 -9.96
C ASN A 3 -13.89 8.87 -9.62
N GLN A 4 -12.64 9.19 -9.31
CA GLN A 4 -11.67 8.17 -8.93
C GLN A 4 -11.96 7.70 -7.50
N ILE A 5 -12.06 6.38 -7.30
CA ILE A 5 -12.19 5.74 -5.99
C ILE A 5 -11.13 4.65 -5.87
N THR A 6 -10.59 4.46 -4.67
CA THR A 6 -9.96 3.18 -4.31
C THR A 6 -11.10 2.18 -4.13
N LEU A 7 -11.27 1.27 -5.08
CA LEU A 7 -12.33 0.28 -5.12
C LEU A 7 -12.23 -0.64 -3.91
N ILE A 8 -13.34 -0.81 -3.19
CA ILE A 8 -13.45 -1.79 -2.10
C ILE A 8 -14.30 -2.98 -2.52
N GLY A 9 -15.36 -2.74 -3.29
CA GLY A 9 -16.26 -3.80 -3.69
C GLY A 9 -17.32 -3.37 -4.69
N GLU A 10 -18.25 -4.28 -4.93
CA GLU A 10 -19.40 -4.12 -5.80
C GLU A 10 -20.65 -4.56 -5.02
N THR A 11 -21.70 -3.74 -5.05
CA THR A 11 -23.03 -4.15 -4.55
C THR A 11 -23.85 -4.71 -5.70
N ASP A 12 -24.86 -5.52 -5.39
CA ASP A 12 -25.73 -6.21 -6.36
C ASP A 12 -27.23 -5.91 -6.17
N PHE A 13 -27.55 -4.76 -5.55
CA PHE A 13 -28.92 -4.41 -5.19
C PHE A 13 -29.84 -4.38 -6.42
N ARG A 14 -30.90 -5.21 -6.40
CA ARG A 14 -31.89 -5.32 -7.49
C ARG A 14 -31.27 -5.58 -8.86
N ASN A 15 -30.28 -6.48 -8.93
CA ASN A 15 -29.51 -6.80 -10.14
C ASN A 15 -28.74 -5.60 -10.73
N GLN A 16 -28.59 -4.51 -9.98
CA GLN A 16 -27.75 -3.39 -10.37
C GLN A 16 -26.40 -3.53 -9.69
N LYS A 17 -25.38 -3.82 -10.51
CA LYS A 17 -24.00 -3.87 -10.05
C LYS A 17 -23.44 -2.46 -9.92
N ARG A 18 -23.12 -2.06 -8.69
CA ARG A 18 -22.52 -0.76 -8.41
C ARG A 18 -21.22 -0.89 -7.64
N ARG A 19 -20.13 -0.46 -8.27
CA ARG A 19 -18.82 -0.35 -7.63
C ARG A 19 -18.81 0.77 -6.60
N PHE A 20 -18.19 0.51 -5.46
CA PHE A 20 -18.01 1.48 -4.38
C PHE A 20 -16.64 1.35 -3.73
N GLY A 21 -16.21 2.42 -3.07
CA GLY A 21 -14.86 2.54 -2.57
C GLY A 21 -14.66 3.88 -1.85
N ILE A 22 -13.40 4.22 -1.59
CA ILE A 22 -13.01 5.42 -0.86
C ILE A 22 -12.55 6.48 -1.85
N LYS A 23 -13.05 7.70 -1.73
CA LYS A 23 -12.56 8.83 -2.54
C LYS A 23 -11.17 9.25 -2.04
N PRO A 24 -10.28 9.76 -2.90
CA PRO A 24 -8.97 10.27 -2.50
C PRO A 24 -9.03 11.29 -1.36
N SER A 25 -10.00 12.23 -1.40
CA SER A 25 -10.21 13.25 -0.36
C SER A 25 -10.55 12.66 1.02
N ASP A 26 -11.24 11.52 1.03
CA ASP A 26 -11.67 10.86 2.26
C ASP A 26 -10.52 10.00 2.80
N ARG A 27 -9.78 9.33 1.90
CA ARG A 27 -8.62 8.49 2.23
C ARG A 27 -7.46 9.27 2.86
N GLN A 28 -7.33 10.56 2.56
CA GLN A 28 -6.37 11.47 3.20
C GLN A 28 -6.63 11.67 4.70
N ARG A 29 -7.83 11.35 5.20
CA ARG A 29 -8.23 11.49 6.61
C ARG A 29 -7.93 10.25 7.46
N HIS A 30 -7.07 9.36 6.94
CA HIS A 30 -6.71 8.06 7.51
C HIS A 30 -7.87 7.06 7.53
N ILE A 31 -7.51 5.77 7.59
CA ILE A 31 -8.45 4.65 7.60
C ILE A 31 -8.04 3.71 8.73
N TYR A 32 -9.03 3.25 9.48
CA TYR A 32 -8.86 2.23 10.50
C TYR A 32 -9.65 0.98 10.13
N VAL A 33 -8.97 -0.17 10.01
CA VAL A 33 -9.58 -1.44 9.59
C VAL A 33 -9.57 -2.42 10.76
N VAL A 34 -10.76 -2.85 11.19
CA VAL A 34 -10.95 -3.72 12.37
C VAL A 34 -11.80 -4.94 12.01
N GLY A 35 -11.49 -6.07 12.64
CA GLY A 35 -12.16 -7.34 12.41
C GLY A 35 -11.36 -8.51 12.99
N LYS A 36 -12.01 -9.65 13.22
CA LYS A 36 -11.35 -10.87 13.71
C LYS A 36 -10.41 -11.46 12.63
N THR A 37 -9.56 -12.41 13.00
CA THR A 37 -8.77 -13.18 12.02
C THR A 37 -9.70 -13.86 11.01
N GLY A 38 -9.30 -13.89 9.74
CA GLY A 38 -10.10 -14.50 8.66
C GLY A 38 -11.21 -13.61 8.08
N THR A 39 -11.44 -12.39 8.60
CA THR A 39 -12.49 -11.50 8.07
C THR A 39 -12.06 -10.68 6.84
N GLY A 40 -10.91 -10.98 6.23
CA GLY A 40 -10.46 -10.32 5.00
C GLY A 40 -9.76 -8.96 5.17
N LYS A 41 -9.31 -8.58 6.38
CA LYS A 41 -8.59 -7.32 6.61
C LYS A 41 -7.34 -7.17 5.74
N THR A 42 -6.48 -8.20 5.75
CA THR A 42 -5.25 -8.22 4.93
C THR A 42 -5.60 -8.11 3.46
N THR A 43 -6.59 -8.89 3.00
CA THR A 43 -7.07 -8.84 1.62
C THR A 43 -7.58 -7.46 1.21
N LEU A 44 -8.27 -6.74 2.11
CA LEU A 44 -8.69 -5.36 1.85
C LEU A 44 -7.47 -4.44 1.65
N LEU A 45 -6.51 -4.48 2.57
CA LEU A 45 -5.30 -3.64 2.49
C LEU A 45 -4.44 -3.97 1.26
N GLU A 46 -4.29 -5.26 0.93
CA GLU A 46 -3.59 -5.72 -0.28
C GLU A 46 -4.24 -5.19 -1.55
N ASN A 47 -5.57 -5.27 -1.67
CA ASN A 47 -6.28 -4.76 -2.84
C ASN A 47 -6.18 -3.23 -2.96
N MET A 48 -6.13 -2.52 -1.84
CA MET A 48 -5.91 -1.07 -1.85
C MET A 48 -4.49 -0.73 -2.29
N ALA A 49 -3.47 -1.39 -1.72
CA ALA A 49 -2.07 -1.19 -2.07
C ALA A 49 -1.79 -1.52 -3.54
N LYS A 50 -2.33 -2.64 -4.04
CA LYS A 50 -2.25 -3.02 -5.45
C LYS A 50 -2.82 -1.94 -6.37
N GLN A 51 -3.98 -1.38 -6.03
CA GLN A 51 -4.58 -0.30 -6.82
C GLN A 51 -3.70 0.95 -6.87
N ASP A 52 -3.05 1.29 -5.76
CA ASP A 52 -2.13 2.43 -5.70
C ASP A 52 -0.89 2.19 -6.56
N ILE A 53 -0.26 1.02 -6.41
CA ILE A 53 0.91 0.60 -7.20
C ILE A 53 0.60 0.67 -8.70
N GLN A 54 -0.55 0.12 -9.11
CA GLN A 54 -0.98 0.10 -10.51
C GLN A 54 -1.40 1.48 -11.04
N SER A 55 -1.89 2.36 -10.17
CA SER A 55 -2.28 3.73 -10.52
C SER A 55 -1.10 4.70 -10.52
N GLY A 56 0.12 4.22 -10.29
CA GLY A 56 1.31 5.09 -10.24
C GLY A 56 1.46 5.86 -8.93
N LEU A 57 0.64 5.59 -7.90
CA LEU A 57 0.72 6.25 -6.62
C LEU A 57 1.85 5.66 -5.77
N GLY A 58 2.51 6.49 -4.97
CA GLY A 58 3.50 6.08 -3.99
C GLY A 58 2.83 5.57 -2.71
N LEU A 59 3.41 4.58 -2.07
CA LEU A 59 2.95 4.03 -0.80
C LEU A 59 4.10 3.46 0.02
N ALA A 60 3.89 3.30 1.33
CA ALA A 60 4.78 2.58 2.22
C ALA A 60 4.00 1.47 2.94
N ILE A 61 4.61 0.29 3.04
CA ILE A 61 4.05 -0.86 3.78
C ILE A 61 5.02 -1.18 4.90
N VAL A 62 4.48 -1.26 6.11
CA VAL A 62 5.20 -1.74 7.29
C VAL A 62 4.53 -3.05 7.69
N ASP A 63 5.24 -4.15 7.48
CA ASP A 63 4.74 -5.49 7.71
C ASP A 63 5.73 -6.27 8.59
N PRO A 64 5.37 -6.56 9.86
CA PRO A 64 6.23 -7.34 10.76
C PRO A 64 6.45 -8.78 10.33
N HIS A 65 5.59 -9.34 9.48
CA HIS A 65 5.65 -10.75 9.08
C HIS A 65 6.26 -10.94 7.68
N GLY A 66 6.17 -9.91 6.83
CA GLY A 66 6.86 -9.83 5.55
C GLY A 66 6.03 -10.32 4.36
N GLU A 67 5.04 -11.19 4.56
CA GLU A 67 4.30 -11.81 3.45
C GLU A 67 3.47 -10.78 2.66
N PHE A 68 2.97 -9.72 3.30
CA PHE A 68 2.25 -8.65 2.60
C PHE A 68 3.23 -7.79 1.79
N ALA A 69 4.37 -7.41 2.37
CA ALA A 69 5.37 -6.61 1.66
C ALA A 69 5.90 -7.34 0.41
N GLU A 70 6.30 -8.60 0.57
CA GLU A 70 6.80 -9.43 -0.54
C GLU A 70 5.78 -9.58 -1.65
N LYS A 71 4.54 -9.93 -1.29
CA LYS A 71 3.45 -10.08 -2.27
C LYS A 71 3.14 -8.81 -3.04
N MET A 72 3.38 -7.62 -2.48
CA MET A 72 3.15 -6.36 -3.20
C MET A 72 4.22 -6.06 -4.25
N ILE A 73 5.43 -6.59 -4.09
CA ILE A 73 6.51 -6.45 -5.09
C ILE A 73 6.08 -7.06 -6.43
N ASP A 74 5.38 -8.19 -6.40
CA ASP A 74 4.86 -8.86 -7.61
C ASP A 74 3.86 -8.01 -8.41
N PHE A 75 3.27 -6.98 -7.78
CA PHE A 75 2.34 -6.07 -8.45
C PHE A 75 3.01 -4.79 -8.98
N VAL A 76 4.30 -4.59 -8.72
CA VAL A 76 5.05 -3.44 -9.23
C VAL A 76 5.25 -3.59 -10.74
N PRO A 77 4.80 -2.60 -11.55
CA PRO A 77 5.07 -2.61 -12.99
C PRO A 77 6.58 -2.60 -13.26
N SER A 78 7.02 -3.34 -14.29
CA SER A 78 8.45 -3.42 -14.65
C SER A 78 9.10 -2.05 -14.88
N SER A 79 8.32 -1.06 -15.35
CA SER A 79 8.78 0.31 -15.55
C SER A 79 9.09 1.07 -14.26
N ARG A 80 8.67 0.57 -13.09
CA ARG A 80 8.82 1.20 -11.78
C ARG A 80 9.64 0.38 -10.79
N VAL A 81 10.29 -0.69 -11.24
CA VAL A 81 11.11 -1.54 -10.36
C VAL A 81 12.22 -0.73 -9.68
N ASN A 82 12.78 0.25 -10.38
CA ASN A 82 13.81 1.14 -9.84
C ASN A 82 13.28 2.14 -8.78
N ASP A 83 11.96 2.26 -8.62
CA ASP A 83 11.34 3.11 -7.60
C ASP A 83 11.07 2.36 -6.28
N VAL A 84 11.42 1.06 -6.23
CA VAL A 84 11.10 0.19 -5.09
C VAL A 84 12.28 0.08 -4.14
N ILE A 85 11.99 0.29 -2.85
CA ILE A 85 12.92 -0.03 -1.76
C ILE A 85 12.26 -1.15 -0.95
N TYR A 86 12.87 -2.34 -0.97
CA TYR A 86 12.50 -3.43 -0.07
C TYR A 86 13.53 -3.50 1.06
N PHE A 87 13.09 -3.19 2.28
CA PHE A 87 13.95 -3.16 3.45
C PHE A 87 13.56 -4.28 4.43
N ASN A 88 14.42 -5.28 4.53
CA ASN A 88 14.30 -6.35 5.51
C ASN A 88 15.53 -6.35 6.43
N PRO A 89 15.41 -5.92 7.71
CA PRO A 89 16.52 -5.90 8.65
C PRO A 89 17.13 -7.27 8.95
N ALA A 90 16.41 -8.36 8.69
CA ALA A 90 16.87 -9.72 8.90
C ALA A 90 17.58 -10.31 7.67
N ASP A 91 17.55 -9.62 6.52
CA ASP A 91 18.24 -10.05 5.30
C ASP A 91 19.74 -9.78 5.43
N THR A 92 20.51 -10.86 5.49
CA THR A 92 21.98 -10.82 5.58
C THR A 92 22.66 -10.97 4.22
N GLU A 93 21.94 -11.37 3.18
CA GLU A 93 22.47 -11.51 1.82
C GLU A 93 22.47 -10.17 1.09
N TYR A 94 21.40 -9.38 1.25
CA TYR A 94 21.23 -8.07 0.62
C TYR A 94 20.90 -6.97 1.64
N PRO A 95 21.77 -6.72 2.64
CA PRO A 95 21.48 -5.73 3.67
C PRO A 95 21.47 -4.31 3.09
N ILE A 96 20.42 -3.55 3.38
CA ILE A 96 20.39 -2.11 3.11
C ILE A 96 20.96 -1.39 4.33
N ALA A 97 22.03 -0.62 4.13
CA ALA A 97 22.57 0.25 5.15
C ALA A 97 21.59 1.39 5.42
N PHE A 98 21.04 1.43 6.63
CA PHE A 98 20.19 2.51 7.11
C PHE A 98 20.64 2.93 8.51
N ASN A 99 21.04 4.19 8.66
CA ASN A 99 21.46 4.74 9.94
C ASN A 99 20.39 5.70 10.48
N VAL A 100 19.59 5.23 11.43
CA VAL A 100 18.55 6.02 12.11
C VAL A 100 19.12 7.26 12.80
N MET A 101 20.39 7.19 13.23
CA MET A 101 21.08 8.25 13.97
C MET A 101 21.82 9.23 13.06
N GLU A 102 21.78 9.02 11.74
CA GLU A 102 22.42 9.91 10.79
C GLU A 102 21.79 11.31 10.88
N LYS A 103 22.63 12.31 11.18
CA LYS A 103 22.20 13.69 11.18
C LYS A 103 22.10 14.15 9.73
N VAL A 104 20.88 14.14 9.21
CA VAL A 104 20.55 14.81 7.96
C VAL A 104 20.63 16.33 8.20
N ASP A 105 21.39 17.06 7.40
CA ASP A 105 21.47 18.52 7.48
C ASP A 105 20.09 19.15 7.32
N ALA A 106 19.87 20.31 7.95
CA ALA A 106 18.55 20.95 7.97
C ALA A 106 17.99 21.23 6.57
N GLU A 107 18.86 21.47 5.59
CA GLU A 107 18.52 21.71 4.18
C GLU A 107 17.93 20.48 3.47
N HIS A 108 18.15 19.28 4.01
CA HIS A 108 17.69 18.00 3.47
C HIS A 108 16.56 17.36 4.30
N ARG A 109 16.10 18.04 5.36
CA ARG A 109 14.91 17.66 6.12
C ARG A 109 13.70 18.32 5.46
N HIS A 110 13.08 17.62 4.51
CA HIS A 110 11.80 18.04 3.91
C HIS A 110 10.61 17.78 4.83
#